data_AF-A0A955A3E5-F1
#
_entry.id   AF-A0A955A3E5-F1
#
_cell.length_a   1.000
_cell.length_b   1.000
_cell.length_c   1.000
_cell.angle_alpha   90.00
_cell.angle_beta   90.00
_cell.angle_gamma   90.00
#
_symmetry.space_group_name_H-M   'P 1'
#
loop_
_entity.id
_entity.type
_entity.pdbx_description
1 polymer ?
#
loop_
_entity_poly.entity_id
_entity_poly.type
_entity_poly.pdbx_seq_one_letter_code
_entity_poly.pdbx_strand_id
1 'polypeptide(L)'
;MTVINKNPQERATAPIYAAMRSRVAEVSSIKILNTTPTTGQRPTLGLPGSMMVFLSKGNSQAIEEVRTAAIQGGERAASIFRHLKKQFACRKTLPIGEAIELISKQSVFAELRYGGNILASGLAVPDDLDYTVLVLPYNGGRLAPEGFELVEYLEEPGQADRLQGIVIQVTPDLSEAEAELMKAQNDMDRWRNVAYEFDCDTTAWAVAAAFAIGVTVGLAVTCAGCVVPDLMHLDQSDIDRLGPSASVQELLQLRHQYLRQMVGYA
;
A
#
# COMPACT_ATOMS: atom_id res chain seq x y z
N MET A 1 -16.24 12.84 -38.10
CA MET A 1 -15.27 11.98 -37.37
C MET A 1 -14.74 12.78 -36.20
N THR A 2 -15.17 12.45 -34.98
CA THR A 2 -14.71 13.13 -33.76
C THR A 2 -13.41 12.46 -33.32
N VAL A 3 -12.30 13.18 -33.37
CA VAL A 3 -11.03 12.69 -32.80
C VAL A 3 -11.17 12.79 -31.28
N ILE A 4 -11.46 11.66 -30.63
CA ILE A 4 -11.42 11.58 -29.16
C ILE A 4 -9.95 11.73 -28.77
N ASN A 5 -9.60 12.92 -28.28
CA ASN A 5 -8.26 13.19 -27.81
C ASN A 5 -8.08 12.43 -26.48
N LYS A 6 -7.58 11.20 -26.56
CA LYS A 6 -7.27 10.38 -25.38
C LYS A 6 -6.41 11.17 -24.41
N ASN A 7 -6.74 11.09 -23.12
CA ASN A 7 -5.99 11.71 -22.03
C ASN A 7 -4.49 11.34 -22.18
N PRO A 8 -3.55 12.31 -22.13
CA PRO A 8 -2.11 12.04 -22.19
C PRO A 8 -1.61 10.87 -21.32
N GLN A 9 -2.27 10.63 -20.19
CA GLN A 9 -1.97 9.52 -19.29
C GLN A 9 -2.28 8.14 -19.87
N GLU A 10 -3.39 7.99 -20.61
CA GLU A 10 -3.71 6.73 -21.30
C GLU A 10 -2.66 6.39 -22.36
N ARG A 11 -2.05 7.42 -22.98
CA ARG A 11 -0.97 7.21 -23.96
C ARG A 11 0.32 6.81 -23.28
N ALA A 12 0.65 7.43 -22.15
CA ALA A 12 1.85 7.10 -21.38
C ALA A 12 1.82 5.64 -20.92
N THR A 13 0.66 5.13 -20.49
CA THR A 13 0.53 3.79 -19.89
C THR A 13 0.34 2.65 -20.88
N ALA A 14 0.08 2.96 -22.16
CA ALA A 14 -0.11 1.97 -23.20
C ALA A 14 0.99 0.88 -23.26
N PRO A 15 2.29 1.18 -23.05
CA PRO A 15 3.34 0.17 -23.01
C PRO A 15 3.18 -0.85 -21.88
N ILE A 16 2.78 -0.43 -20.67
CA ILE A 16 2.56 -1.35 -19.54
C ILE A 16 1.40 -2.30 -19.86
N TYR A 17 0.28 -1.77 -20.36
CA TYR A 17 -0.85 -2.61 -20.75
C TYR A 17 -0.52 -3.54 -21.92
N ALA A 18 0.32 -3.09 -22.85
CA ALA A 18 0.82 -3.96 -23.91
C ALA A 18 1.67 -5.10 -23.33
N ALA A 19 2.59 -4.79 -22.40
CA ALA A 19 3.41 -5.77 -21.71
C ALA A 19 2.57 -6.75 -20.87
N MET A 20 1.55 -6.27 -20.15
CA MET A 20 0.60 -7.11 -19.41
C MET A 20 -0.09 -8.13 -20.32
N ARG A 21 -0.55 -7.69 -21.48
CA ARG A 21 -1.27 -8.55 -22.45
C ARG A 21 -0.38 -9.57 -23.13
N SER A 22 0.93 -9.31 -23.24
CA SER A 22 1.88 -10.24 -23.83
C SER A 22 2.44 -11.25 -22.83
N ARG A 23 2.14 -11.10 -21.54
CA ARG A 23 2.70 -11.89 -20.45
C ARG A 23 1.71 -12.90 -19.88
N VAL A 24 2.25 -13.92 -19.23
CA VAL A 24 1.47 -14.91 -18.49
C VAL A 24 1.06 -14.28 -17.16
N ALA A 25 -0.25 -14.26 -16.90
CA ALA A 25 -0.79 -13.76 -15.63
C ALA A 25 -0.95 -14.92 -14.65
N GLU A 26 -0.30 -14.82 -13.49
CA GLU A 26 -0.48 -15.76 -12.38
C GLU A 26 -1.00 -15.00 -11.14
N VAL A 27 -1.90 -15.62 -10.39
CA VAL A 27 -2.50 -15.01 -9.20
C VAL A 27 -2.00 -15.74 -7.96
N SER A 28 -1.57 -14.99 -6.95
CA SER A 28 -1.22 -15.52 -5.63
C SER A 28 -1.86 -14.71 -4.52
N SER A 29 -2.24 -15.36 -3.42
CA SER A 29 -2.78 -14.67 -2.24
C SER A 29 -1.66 -14.11 -1.37
N ILE A 30 -1.85 -12.90 -0.85
CA ILE A 30 -0.91 -12.26 0.07
C ILE A 30 -1.43 -12.40 1.50
N LYS A 31 -0.57 -12.88 2.41
CA LYS A 31 -0.93 -13.02 3.82
C LYS A 31 -0.98 -11.67 4.53
N ILE A 32 -2.05 -11.45 5.30
CA ILE A 32 -2.17 -10.33 6.22
C ILE A 32 -1.58 -10.73 7.58
N LEU A 33 -0.73 -9.86 8.13
CA LEU A 33 -0.20 -9.96 9.48
C LEU A 33 -0.73 -8.78 10.30
N ASN A 34 -1.55 -9.09 11.29
CA ASN A 34 -2.12 -8.09 12.18
C ASN A 34 -1.10 -7.66 13.22
N THR A 35 -0.85 -6.35 13.31
CA THR A 35 -0.09 -5.74 14.39
C THR A 35 -1.01 -4.78 15.13
N THR A 36 -1.06 -4.94 16.45
CA THR A 36 -1.75 -3.99 17.33
C THR A 36 -0.68 -3.08 17.91
N PRO A 37 -0.78 -1.75 17.73
CA PRO A 37 0.05 -0.82 18.51
C PRO A 37 -0.31 -1.01 19.99
N THR A 38 0.49 -1.72 20.76
CA THR A 38 0.28 -1.77 22.21
C THR A 38 0.67 -0.39 22.75
N THR A 39 -0.26 0.32 23.36
CA THR A 39 -0.03 1.64 23.97
C THR A 39 1.20 1.57 24.90
N GLY A 40 2.23 2.38 24.61
CA GLY A 40 3.49 2.39 25.37
C GLY A 40 4.55 1.36 24.95
N GLN A 41 4.34 0.59 23.87
CA GLN A 41 5.35 -0.35 23.35
C GLN A 41 6.19 0.20 22.18
N ARG A 42 7.26 -0.55 21.93
CA ARG A 42 8.36 -0.33 20.99
C ARG A 42 7.85 -0.09 19.56
N PRO A 43 8.59 0.62 18.69
CA PRO A 43 8.19 0.91 17.31
C PRO A 43 7.58 -0.30 16.58
N THR A 44 6.46 -0.09 15.88
CA THR A 44 5.82 -1.14 15.06
C THR A 44 6.03 -0.85 13.58
N LEU A 45 5.89 -1.85 12.72
CA LEU A 45 5.90 -1.62 11.27
C LEU A 45 4.55 -1.08 10.82
N GLY A 46 4.47 0.25 10.72
CA GLY A 46 3.36 0.99 10.12
C GLY A 46 2.81 2.10 11.00
N LEU A 47 1.72 2.70 10.53
CA LEU A 47 0.99 3.76 11.23
C LEU A 47 -0.41 3.27 11.54
N PRO A 48 -0.99 3.61 12.70
CA PRO A 48 -2.39 3.32 12.99
C PRO A 48 -3.31 3.74 11.83
N GLY A 49 -4.18 2.83 11.39
CA GLY A 49 -5.07 3.08 10.25
C GLY A 49 -4.40 2.94 8.89
N SER A 50 -3.35 2.13 8.78
CA SER A 50 -2.72 1.80 7.50
C SER A 50 -2.48 0.31 7.32
N MET A 51 -2.36 -0.09 6.06
CA MET A 51 -1.77 -1.35 5.63
C MET A 51 -0.44 -1.04 4.96
N MET A 52 0.64 -1.69 5.38
CA MET A 52 1.90 -1.65 4.66
C MET A 52 2.07 -2.93 3.86
N VAL A 53 2.15 -2.81 2.53
CA VAL A 53 2.40 -3.95 1.64
C VAL A 53 3.87 -3.97 1.31
N PHE A 54 4.58 -5.01 1.73
CA PHE A 54 5.96 -5.24 1.35
C PHE A 54 5.99 -6.29 0.25
N LEU A 55 6.72 -6.01 -0.82
CA LEU A 55 6.97 -6.92 -1.92
C LEU A 55 8.48 -7.14 -2.07
N SER A 56 8.91 -8.39 -2.21
CA SER A 56 10.28 -8.74 -2.56
C SER A 56 10.30 -9.81 -3.65
N LYS A 57 11.50 -10.12 -4.16
CA LYS A 57 11.69 -11.31 -5.00
C LYS A 57 11.52 -12.58 -4.17
N GLY A 58 10.98 -13.64 -4.78
CA GLY A 58 10.57 -14.90 -4.14
C GLY A 58 11.70 -15.65 -3.44
N ASN A 59 12.93 -15.46 -3.88
CA ASN A 59 14.14 -16.04 -3.29
C ASN A 59 14.81 -15.15 -2.23
N SER A 60 14.29 -13.94 -1.96
CA SER A 60 14.84 -13.01 -0.99
C SER A 60 14.42 -13.38 0.44
N GLN A 61 15.34 -13.22 1.40
CA GLN A 61 15.05 -13.35 2.83
C GLN A 61 14.32 -12.13 3.40
N ALA A 62 14.23 -11.03 2.65
CA ALA A 62 13.72 -9.75 3.12
C ALA A 62 12.28 -9.82 3.67
N ILE A 63 11.39 -10.61 3.06
CA ILE A 63 10.00 -10.71 3.55
C ILE A 63 9.92 -11.45 4.88
N GLU A 64 10.80 -12.41 5.13
CA GLU A 64 10.87 -13.07 6.43
C GLU A 64 11.49 -12.16 7.50
N GLU A 65 12.42 -11.28 7.13
CA GLU A 65 12.90 -10.21 8.02
C GLU A 65 11.78 -9.23 8.39
N VAL A 66 10.99 -8.79 7.40
CA VAL A 66 9.82 -7.91 7.60
C VAL A 66 8.78 -8.60 8.49
N ARG A 67 8.44 -9.86 8.21
CA ARG A 67 7.50 -10.65 9.03
C ARG A 67 7.98 -10.72 10.47
N THR A 68 9.27 -11.03 10.66
CA THR A 68 9.88 -11.13 11.97
C THR A 68 9.87 -9.79 12.71
N ALA A 69 10.18 -8.70 12.01
CA ALA A 69 10.15 -7.34 12.55
C ALA A 69 8.74 -6.88 12.92
N ALA A 70 7.72 -7.26 12.14
CA ALA A 70 6.32 -6.98 12.44
C ALA A 70 5.84 -7.70 13.70
N ILE A 71 6.25 -8.96 13.91
CA ILE A 71 5.89 -9.74 15.11
C ILE A 71 6.60 -9.22 16.36
N GLN A 72 7.91 -8.94 16.26
CA GLN A 72 8.73 -8.60 17.43
C GLN A 72 8.73 -7.11 17.78
N GLY A 73 8.41 -6.25 16.81
CA GLY A 73 8.45 -4.80 16.95
C GLY A 73 9.83 -4.27 17.37
N GLY A 74 9.81 -3.06 17.92
CA GLY A 74 10.96 -2.36 18.48
C GLY A 74 12.13 -2.20 17.54
N GLU A 75 13.32 -2.57 18.01
CA GLU A 75 14.55 -2.33 17.26
C GLU A 75 14.57 -3.05 15.91
N ARG A 76 13.85 -4.18 15.77
CA ARG A 76 13.72 -4.87 14.47
C ARG A 76 12.80 -4.11 13.51
N ALA A 77 11.69 -3.55 13.99
CA ALA A 77 10.88 -2.66 13.16
C ALA A 77 11.68 -1.39 12.77
N ALA A 78 12.40 -0.81 13.73
CA ALA A 78 13.27 0.35 13.49
C ALA A 78 14.39 0.04 12.48
N SER A 79 14.96 -1.17 12.49
CA SER A 79 16.00 -1.56 11.52
C SER A 79 15.45 -1.66 10.10
N ILE A 80 14.24 -2.21 9.91
CA ILE A 80 13.57 -2.22 8.61
C ILE A 80 13.36 -0.79 8.09
N PHE A 81 12.89 0.14 8.93
CA PHE A 81 12.72 1.54 8.50
C PHE A 81 14.05 2.23 8.17
N ARG A 82 15.12 1.98 8.93
CA ARG A 82 16.45 2.53 8.60
C ARG A 82 16.97 1.95 7.29
N HIS A 83 16.71 0.67 7.03
CA HIS A 83 17.08 0.00 5.80
C HIS A 83 16.32 0.58 4.60
N LEU A 84 15.00 0.73 4.72
CA LEU A 84 14.15 1.44 3.76
C LEU A 84 14.69 2.84 3.46
N LYS A 85 14.93 3.63 4.50
CA LYS A 85 15.48 4.98 4.36
C LYS A 85 16.80 4.97 3.59
N LYS A 86 17.68 4.01 3.86
CA LYS A 86 18.97 3.88 3.17
C LYS A 86 18.80 3.48 1.69
N GLN A 87 17.93 2.52 1.38
CA GLN A 87 17.64 2.10 0.00
C GLN A 87 17.08 3.25 -0.86
N PHE A 88 16.27 4.11 -0.25
CA PHE A 88 15.61 5.22 -0.95
C PHE A 88 16.36 6.56 -0.90
N ALA A 89 17.39 6.70 -0.04
CA ALA A 89 18.12 7.97 0.15
C ALA A 89 18.79 8.51 -1.11
N CYS A 90 19.26 7.64 -2.01
CA CYS A 90 20.00 8.05 -3.21
C CYS A 90 19.15 8.11 -4.48
N ARG A 91 17.83 7.93 -4.35
CA ARG A 91 16.93 7.80 -5.50
C ARG A 91 16.37 9.15 -5.94
N LYS A 92 16.19 9.33 -7.25
CA LYS A 92 15.84 10.62 -7.89
C LYS A 92 14.59 10.53 -8.72
N THR A 93 13.70 11.52 -8.61
CA THR A 93 12.38 11.49 -9.26
C THR A 93 12.53 11.22 -10.74
N LEU A 94 11.86 10.18 -11.25
CA LEU A 94 11.90 9.82 -12.65
C LEU A 94 10.67 10.41 -13.36
N PRO A 95 10.85 10.96 -14.58
CA PRO A 95 9.74 11.23 -15.46
C PRO A 95 8.90 9.96 -15.69
N ILE A 96 7.57 10.11 -15.80
CA ILE A 96 6.65 8.98 -15.92
C ILE A 96 7.01 8.02 -17.06
N GLY A 97 7.49 8.54 -18.20
CA GLY A 97 7.91 7.72 -19.35
C GLY A 97 9.11 6.82 -19.05
N GLU A 98 10.11 7.32 -18.32
CA GLU A 98 11.27 6.53 -17.88
C GLU A 98 10.86 5.46 -16.86
N ALA A 99 9.94 5.82 -15.95
CA ALA A 99 9.38 4.88 -14.98
C ALA A 99 8.64 3.72 -15.67
N ILE A 100 7.82 4.02 -16.67
CA ILE A 100 7.11 3.03 -17.50
C ILE A 100 8.11 2.11 -18.24
N GLU A 101 9.16 2.68 -18.82
CA GLU A 101 10.19 1.91 -19.53
C GLU A 101 10.93 0.96 -18.57
N LEU A 102 11.27 1.42 -17.37
CA LEU A 102 11.90 0.59 -16.34
C LEU A 102 11.02 -0.58 -15.90
N ILE A 103 9.72 -0.34 -15.67
CA ILE A 103 8.76 -1.40 -15.30
C ILE A 103 8.63 -2.40 -16.45
N SER A 104 8.50 -1.93 -17.69
CA SER A 104 8.31 -2.79 -18.86
C SER A 104 9.52 -3.70 -19.12
N LYS A 105 10.70 -3.34 -18.60
CA LYS A 105 11.93 -4.14 -18.67
C LYS A 105 12.10 -5.11 -17.51
N GLN A 106 11.27 -5.06 -16.46
CA GLN A 106 11.35 -6.01 -15.37
C GLN A 106 10.89 -7.38 -15.83
N SER A 107 11.61 -8.43 -15.47
CA SER A 107 11.22 -9.82 -15.76
C SER A 107 9.87 -10.20 -15.13
N VAL A 108 9.53 -9.57 -14.00
CA VAL A 108 8.22 -9.66 -13.35
C VAL A 108 7.75 -8.28 -12.90
N PHE A 109 6.47 -8.02 -13.09
CA PHE A 109 5.76 -6.94 -12.41
C PHE A 109 4.35 -7.39 -12.07
N ALA A 110 3.64 -6.66 -11.22
CA ALA A 110 2.37 -7.12 -10.69
C ALA A 110 1.31 -6.02 -10.50
N GLU A 111 0.08 -6.47 -10.29
CA GLU A 111 -1.00 -5.70 -9.68
C GLU A 111 -1.26 -6.20 -8.26
N LEU A 112 -1.47 -5.28 -7.34
CA LEU A 112 -2.06 -5.59 -6.04
C LEU A 112 -3.57 -5.41 -6.14
N ARG A 113 -4.33 -6.41 -5.71
CA ARG A 113 -5.79 -6.36 -5.66
C ARG A 113 -6.32 -6.63 -4.27
N TYR A 114 -7.51 -6.10 -3.98
CA TYR A 114 -8.29 -6.41 -2.79
C TYR A 114 -9.78 -6.50 -3.10
N GLY A 115 -10.39 -7.65 -2.80
CA GLY A 115 -11.83 -7.86 -3.05
C GLY A 115 -12.23 -7.64 -4.51
N GLY A 116 -11.35 -8.01 -5.45
CA GLY A 116 -11.53 -7.80 -6.90
C GLY A 116 -11.15 -6.42 -7.43
N ASN A 117 -10.92 -5.43 -6.56
CA ASN A 117 -10.49 -4.08 -6.98
C ASN A 117 -8.97 -4.02 -7.10
N ILE A 118 -8.47 -3.30 -8.12
CA ILE A 118 -7.04 -3.01 -8.28
C ILE A 118 -6.67 -1.88 -7.31
N LEU A 119 -5.76 -2.17 -6.39
CA LEU A 119 -5.23 -1.20 -5.43
C LEU A 119 -3.94 -0.53 -5.91
N ALA A 120 -3.13 -1.24 -6.70
CA ALA A 120 -1.94 -0.68 -7.34
C ALA A 120 -1.53 -1.53 -8.56
N SER A 121 -0.81 -0.94 -9.50
CA SER A 121 -0.42 -1.59 -10.77
C SER A 121 1.02 -1.30 -11.14
N GLY A 122 1.64 -2.18 -11.92
CA GLY A 122 3.03 -2.02 -12.34
C GLY A 122 4.03 -2.19 -11.19
N LEU A 123 3.65 -2.91 -10.14
CA LEU A 123 4.47 -3.17 -8.98
C LEU A 123 5.67 -4.05 -9.37
N ALA A 124 6.87 -3.59 -9.10
CA ALA A 124 8.08 -4.38 -9.31
C ALA A 124 9.08 -4.15 -8.19
N VAL A 125 10.07 -5.06 -8.11
CA VAL A 125 11.18 -4.96 -7.17
C VAL A 125 12.47 -4.91 -8.00
N PRO A 126 12.99 -3.69 -8.29
CA PRO A 126 14.26 -3.51 -8.97
C PRO A 126 15.39 -4.35 -8.37
N ASP A 127 16.36 -4.75 -9.19
CA ASP A 127 17.49 -5.62 -8.79
C ASP A 127 18.34 -5.05 -7.63
N ASP A 128 18.35 -3.74 -7.49
CA ASP A 128 19.10 -3.01 -6.46
C ASP A 128 18.24 -2.64 -5.24
N LEU A 129 17.03 -3.20 -5.12
CA LEU A 129 16.18 -3.12 -3.94
C LEU A 129 15.90 -4.51 -3.36
N ASP A 130 15.93 -4.60 -2.03
CA ASP A 130 15.52 -5.82 -1.33
C ASP A 130 14.00 -5.99 -1.34
N TYR A 131 13.26 -4.87 -1.27
CA TYR A 131 11.81 -4.81 -1.30
C TYR A 131 11.29 -3.44 -1.74
N THR A 132 10.08 -3.46 -2.31
CA THR A 132 9.23 -2.30 -2.56
C THR A 132 8.12 -2.26 -1.51
N VAL A 133 7.71 -1.06 -1.10
CA VAL A 133 6.69 -0.87 -0.05
C VAL A 133 5.59 0.05 -0.54
N LEU A 134 4.35 -0.33 -0.26
CA LEU A 134 3.16 0.51 -0.43
C LEU A 134 2.52 0.78 0.92
N VAL A 135 1.92 1.96 1.07
CA VAL A 135 1.16 2.32 2.28
C VAL A 135 -0.27 2.64 1.85
N LEU A 136 -1.21 1.83 2.30
CA LEU A 136 -2.62 1.93 1.96
C LEU A 136 -3.42 2.45 3.17
N PRO A 137 -4.37 3.37 2.99
CA PRO A 137 -5.29 3.77 4.05
C PRO A 137 -6.17 2.59 4.48
N TYR A 138 -6.41 2.46 5.78
CA TYR A 138 -7.26 1.45 6.39
C TYR A 138 -8.13 2.06 7.49
N ASN A 139 -9.44 1.84 7.43
CA ASN A 139 -10.40 2.48 8.33
C ASN A 139 -10.68 1.70 9.63
N GLY A 140 -10.10 0.51 9.81
CA GLY A 140 -10.34 -0.32 11.02
C GLY A 140 -11.43 -1.39 10.87
N GLY A 141 -12.12 -1.45 9.73
CA GLY A 141 -13.18 -2.43 9.47
C GLY A 141 -12.65 -3.85 9.16
N ARG A 142 -13.48 -4.87 9.32
CA ARG A 142 -13.06 -6.27 9.10
C ARG A 142 -12.57 -6.48 7.67
N LEU A 143 -11.45 -7.20 7.53
CA LEU A 143 -10.90 -7.58 6.23
C LEU A 143 -11.18 -9.06 5.93
N ALA A 144 -11.38 -9.40 4.66
CA ALA A 144 -11.32 -10.79 4.21
C ALA A 144 -9.87 -11.32 4.32
N PRO A 145 -9.61 -12.43 5.04
CA PRO A 145 -8.25 -12.95 5.25
C PRO A 145 -7.48 -13.26 3.96
N GLU A 146 -8.19 -13.72 2.93
CA GLU A 146 -7.66 -14.04 1.59
C GLU A 146 -8.03 -12.94 0.57
N GLY A 147 -8.42 -11.76 1.04
CA GLY A 147 -8.91 -10.71 0.16
C GLY A 147 -7.81 -10.05 -0.67
N PHE A 148 -6.54 -10.11 -0.24
CA PHE A 148 -5.41 -9.54 -0.97
C PHE A 148 -4.81 -10.54 -1.95
N GLU A 149 -4.66 -10.10 -3.19
CA GLU A 149 -4.10 -10.88 -4.29
C GLU A 149 -2.98 -10.10 -4.97
N LEU A 150 -1.95 -10.81 -5.40
CA LEU A 150 -0.93 -10.33 -6.31
C LEU A 150 -1.16 -11.00 -7.67
N VAL A 151 -1.41 -10.20 -8.70
CA VAL A 151 -1.49 -10.67 -10.09
C VAL A 151 -0.15 -10.37 -10.76
N GLU A 152 0.67 -11.38 -10.91
CA GLU A 152 2.01 -11.29 -11.48
C GLU A 152 1.96 -11.50 -12.99
N TYR A 153 2.67 -10.64 -13.73
CA TYR A 153 2.84 -10.72 -15.18
C TYR A 153 4.26 -11.19 -15.49
N LEU A 154 4.37 -12.46 -15.84
CA LEU A 154 5.61 -13.20 -16.08
C LEU A 154 5.91 -13.29 -17.58
N GLU A 155 7.19 -13.35 -17.96
CA GLU A 155 7.60 -13.60 -19.35
C GLU A 155 7.28 -15.04 -19.75
N GLU A 156 7.46 -15.99 -18.85
CA GLU A 156 7.21 -17.42 -19.06
C GLU A 156 6.47 -18.05 -17.86
N PRO A 157 5.65 -19.10 -18.07
CA PRO A 157 5.03 -19.84 -16.98
C PRO A 157 6.09 -20.47 -16.04
N GLY A 158 5.88 -20.38 -14.73
CA GLY A 158 6.78 -21.01 -13.74
C GLY A 158 8.15 -20.35 -13.61
N GLN A 159 8.31 -19.10 -14.06
CA GLN A 159 9.51 -18.28 -13.82
C GLN A 159 9.92 -18.31 -12.34
N ALA A 160 11.22 -18.41 -12.05
CA ALA A 160 11.71 -18.61 -10.67
C ALA A 160 11.76 -17.31 -9.84
N ASP A 161 11.92 -16.17 -10.49
CA ASP A 161 12.07 -14.83 -9.90
C ASP A 161 10.72 -14.14 -9.66
N ARG A 162 9.71 -14.91 -9.24
CA ARG A 162 8.40 -14.40 -8.81
C ARG A 162 8.52 -13.36 -7.71
N LEU A 163 7.48 -12.58 -7.53
CA LEU A 163 7.31 -11.72 -6.38
C LEU A 163 6.67 -12.50 -5.22
N GLN A 164 7.06 -12.14 -4.01
CA GLN A 164 6.37 -12.54 -2.78
C GLN A 164 6.01 -11.29 -1.99
N GLY A 165 4.93 -11.38 -1.22
CA GLY A 165 4.45 -10.24 -0.45
C GLY A 165 3.98 -10.59 0.94
N ILE A 166 3.92 -9.56 1.79
CA ILE A 166 3.22 -9.58 3.07
C ILE A 166 2.51 -8.25 3.27
N VAL A 167 1.30 -8.30 3.80
CA VAL A 167 0.56 -7.10 4.22
C VAL A 167 0.65 -7.00 5.74
N ILE A 168 1.18 -5.89 6.25
CA ILE A 168 1.17 -5.56 7.68
C ILE A 168 -0.02 -4.65 7.94
N GLN A 169 -0.99 -5.13 8.72
CA GLN A 169 -2.17 -4.37 9.11
C GLN A 169 -1.95 -3.71 10.47
N VAL A 170 -2.03 -2.38 10.52
CA VAL A 170 -2.00 -1.63 11.78
C VAL A 170 -3.38 -1.08 12.09
N THR A 171 -4.04 -1.68 13.08
CA THR A 171 -5.41 -1.28 13.45
C THR A 171 -5.40 0.13 14.04
N PRO A 172 -6.26 1.05 13.56
CA PRO A 172 -6.41 2.36 14.18
C PRO A 172 -7.10 2.21 15.54
N ASP A 173 -6.81 3.12 16.47
CA ASP A 173 -7.71 3.34 17.59
C ASP A 173 -9.03 3.89 17.02
N LEU A 174 -10.16 3.31 17.42
CA LEU A 174 -11.50 3.72 16.98
C LEU A 174 -12.26 4.29 18.17
N SER A 175 -13.04 5.34 17.93
CA SER A 175 -14.04 5.79 18.90
C SER A 175 -15.12 4.72 19.10
N GLU A 176 -15.90 4.82 20.18
CA GLU A 176 -17.01 3.87 20.41
C GLU A 176 -18.00 3.88 19.23
N ALA A 177 -18.36 5.07 18.74
CA ALA A 177 -19.23 5.25 17.60
C ALA A 177 -18.67 4.64 16.30
N GLU A 178 -17.38 4.83 16.02
CA GLU A 178 -16.71 4.23 14.87
C GLU A 178 -16.63 2.71 14.98
N ALA A 179 -16.35 2.19 16.19
CA ALA A 179 -16.30 0.75 16.42
C ALA A 179 -17.68 0.10 16.22
N GLU A 180 -18.76 0.75 16.64
CA GLU A 180 -20.14 0.32 16.36
C GLU A 180 -20.45 0.35 14.87
N LEU A 181 -20.06 1.43 14.18
CA LEU A 181 -20.17 1.55 12.72
C LEU A 181 -19.46 0.40 11.99
N MET A 182 -18.21 0.09 12.38
CA MET A 182 -17.44 -1.02 11.78
C MET A 182 -18.06 -2.40 12.05
N LYS A 183 -18.69 -2.60 13.21
CA LYS A 183 -19.40 -3.85 13.54
C LYS A 183 -20.69 -4.01 12.73
N ALA A 184 -21.38 -2.91 12.44
CA ALA A 184 -22.63 -2.90 11.68
C ALA A 184 -22.43 -3.14 10.16
N GLN A 185 -21.20 -3.06 9.66
CA GLN A 185 -20.88 -3.25 8.26
C GLN A 185 -21.16 -4.70 7.79
N ASN A 186 -21.83 -4.82 6.64
CA ASN A 186 -22.05 -6.09 5.96
C ASN A 186 -20.73 -6.66 5.43
N ASP A 187 -20.60 -7.98 5.46
CA ASP A 187 -19.45 -8.71 4.92
C ASP A 187 -19.22 -8.45 3.42
N MET A 188 -20.26 -8.14 2.66
CA MET A 188 -20.13 -7.76 1.25
C MET A 188 -19.43 -6.41 1.03
N ASP A 189 -19.38 -5.55 2.04
CA ASP A 189 -18.80 -4.21 1.95
C ASP A 189 -17.35 -4.16 2.46
N ARG A 190 -16.75 -5.29 2.85
CA ARG A 190 -15.38 -5.34 3.41
C ARG A 190 -14.32 -4.75 2.47
N TRP A 191 -14.54 -4.79 1.16
CA TRP A 191 -13.64 -4.17 0.17
C TRP A 191 -13.51 -2.65 0.35
N ARG A 192 -14.47 -2.00 1.02
CA ARG A 192 -14.46 -0.55 1.33
C ARG A 192 -13.59 -0.19 2.53
N ASN A 193 -12.93 -1.15 3.17
CA ASN A 193 -12.11 -0.88 4.35
C ASN A 193 -10.67 -0.49 4.02
N VAL A 194 -10.26 -0.69 2.76
CA VAL A 194 -8.94 -0.34 2.24
C VAL A 194 -9.15 0.52 1.00
N ALA A 195 -8.46 1.66 0.94
CA ALA A 195 -8.52 2.54 -0.22
C ALA A 195 -7.36 2.27 -1.17
N TYR A 196 -7.64 2.54 -2.44
CA TYR A 196 -6.64 2.78 -3.47
C TYR A 196 -5.77 4.01 -3.10
N GLU A 197 -4.50 3.96 -3.45
CA GLU A 197 -3.49 4.97 -3.09
C GLU A 197 -3.59 6.22 -3.99
N PHE A 198 -3.95 7.38 -3.38
CA PHE A 198 -3.94 8.75 -3.90
C PHE A 198 -4.65 9.01 -5.26
N ASP A 199 -5.75 9.79 -5.22
CA ASP A 199 -6.38 10.46 -6.39
C ASP A 199 -5.48 11.53 -7.06
N CYS A 200 -4.16 11.40 -6.98
CA CYS A 200 -3.31 12.13 -7.91
C CYS A 200 -3.65 11.59 -9.30
N ASP A 201 -4.16 12.43 -10.19
CA ASP A 201 -4.52 12.09 -11.58
C ASP A 201 -3.40 11.32 -12.32
N THR A 202 -2.17 11.28 -11.82
CA THR A 202 -1.10 10.35 -12.23
C THR A 202 -1.33 8.86 -11.91
N THR A 203 -2.51 8.49 -11.38
CA THR A 203 -3.11 7.15 -11.16
C THR A 203 -2.15 5.96 -11.32
N ALA A 204 -1.87 5.25 -10.23
CA ALA A 204 -1.46 3.84 -10.14
C ALA A 204 -0.15 3.35 -10.77
N TRP A 205 0.27 3.84 -11.94
CA TRP A 205 1.31 3.20 -12.76
C TRP A 205 2.68 3.85 -12.57
N ALA A 206 2.70 5.12 -12.17
CA ALA A 206 3.94 5.85 -11.89
C ALA A 206 4.50 5.52 -10.51
N VAL A 207 3.72 4.99 -9.56
CA VAL A 207 4.19 4.92 -8.16
C VAL A 207 5.26 3.84 -7.95
N ALA A 208 5.16 2.67 -8.57
CA ALA A 208 6.21 1.66 -8.36
C ALA A 208 7.60 2.04 -8.92
N ALA A 209 7.67 2.81 -10.02
CA ALA A 209 8.95 3.21 -10.63
C ALA A 209 9.32 4.71 -10.46
N ALA A 210 8.35 5.59 -10.23
CA ALA A 210 8.56 6.97 -9.82
C ALA A 210 8.50 7.18 -8.29
N PHE A 211 8.23 6.16 -7.46
CA PHE A 211 8.39 6.18 -6.00
C PHE A 211 9.30 5.06 -5.47
N ALA A 212 10.14 4.48 -6.34
CA ALA A 212 11.49 4.17 -5.90
C ALA A 212 12.28 5.44 -5.51
N ILE A 213 11.68 6.61 -5.67
CA ILE A 213 12.14 7.92 -5.28
C ILE A 213 11.63 8.24 -3.92
N GLY A 214 12.56 8.40 -2.98
CA GLY A 214 12.44 9.24 -1.81
C GLY A 214 11.02 9.64 -1.41
N VAL A 215 10.15 8.65 -1.16
CA VAL A 215 9.34 8.74 0.04
C VAL A 215 10.39 8.87 1.10
N THR A 216 10.64 10.12 1.49
CA THR A 216 11.29 10.37 2.74
C THR A 216 10.33 9.69 3.68
N VAL A 217 10.67 8.48 4.13
CA VAL A 217 10.13 7.91 5.36
C VAL A 217 10.65 8.86 6.44
N GLY A 218 10.04 10.06 6.46
CA GLY A 218 10.05 11.03 7.53
C GLY A 218 9.12 10.56 8.64
N LEU A 219 8.57 9.35 8.52
CA LEU A 219 8.00 8.59 9.63
C LEU A 219 9.08 8.31 10.68
N ALA A 220 9.15 9.22 11.64
CA ALA A 220 8.86 8.94 13.05
C ALA A 220 9.68 7.86 13.78
N VAL A 221 10.78 7.33 13.23
CA VAL A 221 11.74 6.56 14.05
C VAL A 221 12.48 7.49 15.03
N THR A 222 12.49 8.81 14.80
CA THR A 222 13.12 9.80 15.70
C THR A 222 12.31 10.12 16.96
N CYS A 223 11.17 9.48 17.19
CA CYS A 223 10.30 9.92 18.26
C CYS A 223 9.63 8.73 18.96
N ALA A 224 10.41 8.03 19.78
CA ALA A 224 9.90 7.21 20.89
C ALA A 224 9.22 8.10 21.96
N GLY A 225 8.28 8.96 21.53
CA GLY A 225 7.71 10.07 22.29
C GLY A 225 6.97 11.13 21.46
N CYS A 226 6.92 11.05 20.12
CA CYS A 226 5.99 11.91 19.38
C CYS A 226 4.60 11.32 19.59
N VAL A 227 3.75 12.10 20.22
CA VAL A 227 2.30 11.91 20.23
C VAL A 227 1.90 11.77 18.77
N VAL A 228 1.49 10.56 18.36
CA VAL A 228 0.75 10.37 17.11
C VAL A 228 -0.43 11.34 17.25
N PRO A 229 -0.55 12.37 16.38
CA PRO A 229 -1.67 13.29 16.46
C PRO A 229 -2.94 12.46 16.54
N ASP A 230 -3.82 12.82 17.47
CA ASP A 230 -5.08 12.13 17.66
C ASP A 230 -5.71 11.91 16.27
N LEU A 231 -5.91 10.64 15.92
CA LEU A 231 -6.37 10.29 14.59
C LEU A 231 -7.68 11.06 14.36
N MET A 232 -7.88 11.63 13.16
CA MET A 232 -9.12 12.34 12.88
C MET A 232 -10.30 11.37 13.02
N HIS A 233 -11.11 11.53 14.05
CA HIS A 233 -12.26 10.68 14.33
C HIS A 233 -13.53 11.31 13.78
N LEU A 234 -14.49 10.47 13.37
CA LEU A 234 -15.86 10.91 13.15
C LEU A 234 -16.60 10.94 14.48
N ASP A 235 -17.32 12.03 14.73
CA ASP A 235 -18.26 12.07 15.85
C ASP A 235 -19.59 11.38 15.49
N GLN A 236 -20.41 11.12 16.51
CA GLN A 236 -21.71 10.47 16.31
C GLN A 236 -22.64 11.27 15.40
N SER A 237 -22.56 12.61 15.44
CA SER A 237 -23.43 13.47 14.65
C SER A 237 -23.10 13.41 13.15
N ASP A 238 -21.83 13.27 12.80
CA ASP A 238 -21.39 13.03 11.43
C ASP A 238 -21.80 11.64 10.95
N ILE A 239 -21.71 10.62 11.81
CA ILE A 239 -22.16 9.26 11.49
C ILE A 239 -23.67 9.24 11.21
N ASP A 240 -24.47 9.86 12.07
CA ASP A 240 -25.93 9.93 11.92
C ASP A 240 -26.33 10.70 10.66
N ARG A 241 -25.61 11.79 10.34
CA ARG A 241 -25.88 12.63 9.17
C ARG A 241 -25.52 11.97 7.85
N LEU A 242 -24.38 11.29 7.78
CA LEU A 242 -23.88 10.65 6.56
C LEU A 242 -24.56 9.30 6.32
N GLY A 243 -24.92 8.60 7.39
CA GLY A 243 -25.38 7.22 7.36
C GLY A 243 -24.23 6.23 7.13
N PRO A 244 -24.44 4.93 7.46
CA PRO A 244 -23.33 4.00 7.67
C PRO A 244 -22.35 3.88 6.50
N SER A 245 -22.85 3.67 5.28
CA SER A 245 -21.97 3.44 4.11
C SER A 245 -21.12 4.66 3.75
N ALA A 246 -21.65 5.88 3.90
CA ALA A 246 -20.92 7.11 3.63
C ALA A 246 -19.92 7.42 4.76
N SER A 247 -20.27 7.14 6.02
CA SER A 247 -19.35 7.27 7.16
C SER A 247 -18.14 6.34 7.03
N VAL A 248 -18.30 5.10 6.55
CA VAL A 248 -17.17 4.18 6.29
C VAL A 248 -16.19 4.78 5.27
N GLN A 249 -16.71 5.40 4.21
CA GLN A 249 -15.90 6.04 3.17
C GLN A 249 -15.23 7.32 3.68
N GLU A 250 -15.96 8.15 4.44
CA GLU A 250 -15.40 9.36 5.05
C GLU A 250 -14.27 9.01 6.02
N LEU A 251 -14.44 7.99 6.85
CA LEU A 251 -13.40 7.53 7.77
C LEU A 251 -12.14 7.11 7.00
N LEU A 252 -12.30 6.38 5.90
CA LEU A 252 -11.19 5.99 5.04
C LEU A 252 -10.51 7.20 4.40
N GLN A 253 -11.27 8.21 3.98
CA GLN A 253 -10.75 9.46 3.43
C GLN A 253 -9.97 10.28 4.47
N LEU A 254 -10.43 10.33 5.72
CA LEU A 254 -9.70 10.95 6.82
C LEU A 254 -8.36 10.26 7.05
N ARG A 255 -8.33 8.92 7.06
CA ARG A 255 -7.09 8.14 7.20
C ARG A 255 -6.15 8.37 6.02
N HIS A 256 -6.70 8.48 4.83
CA HIS A 256 -5.94 8.82 3.64
C HIS A 256 -5.28 10.20 3.74
N GLN A 257 -6.02 11.24 4.15
CA GLN A 257 -5.46 12.58 4.38
C GLN A 257 -4.36 12.59 5.45
N TYR A 258 -4.59 11.87 6.56
CA TYR A 258 -3.61 11.71 7.62
C TYR A 258 -2.30 11.09 7.10
N LEU A 259 -2.39 10.01 6.32
CA LEU A 259 -1.20 9.38 5.73
C LEU A 259 -0.46 10.30 4.75
N ARG A 260 -1.15 11.14 3.98
CA ARG A 260 -0.50 12.15 3.12
C ARG A 260 0.39 13.09 3.92
N GLN A 261 -0.14 13.60 5.02
CA GLN A 261 0.57 14.54 5.89
C GLN A 261 1.78 13.87 6.55
N MET A 262 1.63 12.63 7.02
CA MET A 262 2.69 11.90 7.71
C MET A 262 3.81 11.43 6.78
N VAL A 263 3.48 11.00 5.57
CA VAL A 263 4.44 10.48 4.58
C VAL A 263 5.12 11.61 3.79
N GLY A 264 4.68 12.86 3.97
CA GLY A 264 5.31 14.03 3.36
C GLY A 264 4.98 14.20 1.88
N TYR A 265 3.76 13.80 1.46
CA TYR A 265 3.25 14.07 0.13
C TYR A 265 2.85 15.56 0.02
N ALA A 266 3.84 16.43 -0.22
CA ALA A 266 3.66 17.85 -0.57
C ALA A 266 3.75 18.06 -2.09
#